data_AF-A0A9D5CJ22-F1
#
_entry.id   AF-A0A9D5CJ22-F1
#
_cell.length_a   1.000
_cell.length_b   1.000
_cell.length_c   1.000
_cell.angle_alpha   90.00
_cell.angle_beta   90.00
_cell.angle_gamma   90.00
#
_symmetry.space_group_name_H-M   'P 1'
#
loop_
_entity.id
_entity.type
_entity.pdbx_description
1 polymer ?
#
loop_
_entity_poly.entity_id
_entity_poly.type
_entity_poly.pdbx_seq_one_letter_code
_entity_poly.pdbx_strand_id
1 'polypeptide(L)'
;MIDKRSISLGFGIVVTANLPTKYLCSRRLVTSITLCQLLSPLHIKAEEKKQEDEGDNGVIGAIQSLFDPNEKTKSGKTLPKAYLKAAREVVKTLRESLEEDSKEVAKFRRTADAAKESIREYLNGWRGQKSVSSEESYVALEKVIRSLANFYSKAGPFAAMSEEVKSNILNDLKIADDNL
;
A
#
# COMPACT_ATOMS: atom_id res chain seq x y z
N MET A 1 -43.94 5.06 28.23
CA MET A 1 -43.09 6.19 28.63
C MET A 1 -41.76 6.00 27.93
N ILE A 2 -41.45 6.89 26.99
CA ILE A 2 -40.39 6.75 25.99
C ILE A 2 -39.19 7.54 26.48
N ASP A 3 -38.02 6.92 26.55
CA ASP A 3 -36.76 7.64 26.64
C ASP A 3 -35.75 7.03 25.65
N LYS A 4 -35.70 7.63 24.46
CA LYS A 4 -34.69 7.33 23.43
C LYS A 4 -33.61 8.40 23.54
N ARG A 5 -32.53 8.11 24.28
CA ARG A 5 -31.28 8.90 24.14
C ARG A 5 -30.58 8.50 22.85
N SER A 6 -30.78 9.33 21.83
CA SER A 6 -30.00 9.31 20.61
C SER A 6 -28.64 9.93 20.91
N ILE A 7 -27.57 9.13 20.92
CA ILE A 7 -26.20 9.64 20.89
C ILE A 7 -25.80 9.67 19.41
N SER A 8 -25.87 10.85 18.82
CA SER A 8 -25.30 11.13 17.51
C SER A 8 -23.77 11.22 17.66
N LEU A 9 -23.08 10.12 17.41
CA LEU A 9 -21.66 10.17 17.07
C LEU A 9 -21.59 10.21 15.54
N GLY A 10 -21.32 11.40 15.02
CA GLY A 10 -20.95 11.60 13.63
C GLY A 10 -19.63 10.91 13.36
N PHE A 11 -19.70 9.66 12.92
CA PHE A 11 -18.68 8.98 12.13
C PHE A 11 -19.38 7.79 11.47
N GLY A 12 -19.56 7.87 10.16
CA GLY A 12 -20.32 6.91 9.37
C GLY A 12 -19.62 5.55 9.25
N ILE A 13 -19.73 4.73 10.29
CA ILE A 13 -19.53 3.28 10.22
C ILE A 13 -20.66 2.64 11.03
N VAL A 14 -21.74 2.29 10.34
CA VAL A 14 -22.77 1.41 10.90
C VAL A 14 -22.17 0.00 10.92
N VAL A 15 -21.64 -0.42 12.07
CA VAL A 15 -21.32 -1.83 12.32
C VAL A 15 -22.63 -2.53 12.66
N THR A 16 -23.28 -3.12 11.66
CA THR A 16 -24.38 -4.06 11.91
C THR A 16 -23.81 -5.37 12.43
N ALA A 17 -23.92 -5.58 13.75
CA ALA A 17 -23.74 -6.89 14.34
C ALA A 17 -24.93 -7.77 13.92
N ASN A 18 -24.66 -8.86 13.19
CA ASN A 18 -25.66 -9.89 12.90
C ASN A 18 -25.19 -11.20 13.53
N LEU A 19 -25.76 -11.53 14.69
CA LEU A 19 -25.75 -12.88 15.26
C LEU A 19 -27.11 -13.55 14.99
N PRO A 20 -27.16 -14.89 14.95
CA PRO A 20 -28.08 -15.64 14.10
C PRO A 20 -29.38 -16.06 14.82
N THR A 21 -30.28 -16.68 14.02
CA THR A 21 -31.36 -17.62 14.41
C THR A 21 -32.61 -16.99 15.07
N LYS A 22 -33.88 -17.19 14.68
CA LYS A 22 -34.59 -18.17 13.84
C LYS A 22 -35.99 -17.63 13.42
N TYR A 23 -36.59 -18.32 12.42
CA TYR A 23 -38.02 -18.56 12.16
C TYR A 23 -38.89 -17.60 11.33
N LEU A 24 -39.52 -18.25 10.33
CA LEU A 24 -40.89 -18.10 9.79
C LEU A 24 -41.23 -16.83 8.99
N CYS A 25 -41.45 -16.97 7.67
CA CYS A 25 -42.78 -17.24 7.12
C CYS A 25 -42.80 -17.10 5.57
N SER A 26 -43.37 -18.12 4.94
CA SER A 26 -43.97 -18.24 3.60
C SER A 26 -44.11 -16.99 2.71
N ARG A 27 -43.55 -17.06 1.49
CA ARG A 27 -44.31 -16.85 0.23
C ARG A 27 -43.51 -17.32 -0.99
N ARG A 28 -44.07 -18.28 -1.73
CA ARG A 28 -43.66 -18.67 -3.08
C ARG A 28 -44.22 -17.66 -4.08
N LEU A 29 -43.39 -17.14 -4.98
CA LEU A 29 -43.82 -16.75 -6.33
C LEU A 29 -42.74 -17.19 -7.32
N VAL A 30 -43.19 -17.97 -8.30
CA VAL A 30 -42.45 -18.51 -9.44
C VAL A 30 -42.59 -17.53 -10.60
N THR A 31 -41.51 -17.18 -11.28
CA THR A 31 -41.51 -16.89 -12.72
C THR A 31 -40.11 -17.10 -13.31
N SER A 32 -40.01 -18.12 -14.16
CA SER A 32 -38.88 -18.38 -15.06
C SER A 32 -38.90 -17.39 -16.22
N ILE A 33 -37.76 -16.82 -16.61
CA ILE A 33 -37.52 -16.35 -17.98
C ILE A 33 -36.14 -16.82 -18.43
N THR A 34 -36.17 -17.86 -19.25
CA THR A 34 -35.10 -18.35 -20.10
C THR A 34 -35.03 -17.48 -21.35
N LEU A 35 -33.84 -17.00 -21.73
CA LEU A 35 -33.53 -16.80 -23.15
C LEU A 35 -32.01 -16.88 -23.39
N CYS A 36 -31.58 -18.01 -23.96
CA CYS A 36 -30.31 -18.17 -24.66
C CYS A 36 -30.35 -17.43 -25.99
N GLN A 37 -29.34 -16.61 -26.31
CA GLN A 37 -28.87 -16.33 -27.67
C GLN A 37 -27.36 -16.00 -27.54
N LEU A 38 -26.43 -16.95 -27.71
CA LEU A 38 -25.81 -17.40 -28.97
C LEU A 38 -25.62 -16.29 -30.00
N LEU A 39 -24.40 -15.73 -30.10
CA LEU A 39 -23.66 -15.57 -31.36
C LEU A 39 -22.22 -15.10 -31.09
N SER A 40 -21.23 -15.94 -31.41
CA SER A 40 -19.85 -15.51 -31.65
C SER A 40 -19.74 -14.85 -33.02
N PRO A 41 -18.70 -14.03 -33.25
CA PRO A 41 -17.70 -14.50 -34.20
C PRO A 41 -16.26 -14.36 -33.70
N LEU A 42 -15.50 -15.43 -34.00
CA LEU A 42 -14.05 -15.53 -34.02
C LEU A 42 -13.41 -14.32 -34.72
N HIS A 43 -12.44 -13.68 -34.08
CA HIS A 43 -11.43 -12.90 -34.78
C HIS A 43 -10.22 -13.80 -35.05
N ILE A 44 -10.19 -14.38 -36.25
CA ILE A 44 -8.98 -14.89 -36.89
C ILE A 44 -8.60 -13.84 -37.95
N LYS A 45 -7.43 -13.21 -37.82
CA LYS A 45 -6.83 -12.42 -38.90
C LYS A 45 -5.31 -12.53 -38.88
N ALA A 46 -4.85 -13.30 -39.87
CA ALA A 46 -3.63 -13.18 -40.65
C ALA A 46 -2.26 -13.22 -39.94
N GLU A 47 -1.57 -14.33 -40.18
CA GLU A 47 -0.11 -14.41 -40.26
C GLU A 47 0.35 -13.71 -41.55
N GLU A 48 1.17 -12.66 -41.43
CA GLU A 48 2.12 -12.28 -42.48
C GLU A 48 3.44 -11.91 -41.80
N LYS A 49 4.47 -12.73 -42.07
CA LYS A 49 5.87 -12.36 -41.88
C LYS A 49 6.20 -11.23 -42.85
N LYS A 50 6.75 -10.12 -42.36
CA LYS A 50 7.83 -9.42 -43.06
C LYS A 50 8.91 -8.97 -42.09
N GLN A 51 10.10 -9.19 -42.61
CA GLN A 51 11.42 -9.09 -42.06
C GLN A 51 11.82 -7.63 -41.86
N GLU A 52 12.78 -7.47 -40.95
CA GLU A 52 13.61 -6.30 -40.64
C GLU A 52 13.71 -5.23 -41.73
N ASP A 53 13.51 -3.97 -41.34
CA ASP A 53 14.38 -2.91 -41.80
C ASP A 53 14.76 -2.00 -40.62
N GLU A 54 16.03 -1.73 -40.61
CA GLU A 54 16.86 -1.07 -39.62
C GLU A 54 16.77 0.44 -39.90
N GLY A 55 16.29 1.21 -38.94
CA GLY A 55 16.13 2.64 -39.18
C GLY A 55 15.60 3.41 -37.99
N ASP A 56 16.52 3.78 -37.11
CA ASP A 56 16.40 4.99 -36.28
C ASP A 56 15.56 4.90 -34.99
N ASN A 57 15.85 3.89 -34.15
CA ASN A 57 15.31 3.80 -32.78
C ASN A 57 16.39 4.02 -31.70
N GLY A 58 17.59 4.47 -32.06
CA GLY A 58 18.73 4.58 -31.14
C GLY A 58 18.54 5.63 -30.04
N VAL A 59 17.80 6.72 -30.33
CA VAL A 59 17.57 7.81 -29.37
C VAL A 59 16.21 7.66 -28.69
N ILE A 60 15.17 7.26 -29.43
CA ILE A 60 13.82 7.07 -28.88
C ILE A 60 13.79 5.82 -27.98
N GLY A 61 14.48 4.74 -28.35
CA GLY A 61 14.64 3.54 -27.51
C GLY A 61 15.48 3.78 -26.26
N ALA A 62 16.48 4.66 -26.33
CA ALA A 62 17.28 5.06 -25.16
C ALA A 62 16.47 5.95 -24.19
N ILE A 63 15.62 6.83 -24.69
CA ILE A 63 14.71 7.64 -23.86
C ILE A 63 13.58 6.76 -23.28
N GLN A 64 13.07 5.78 -24.03
CA GLN A 64 12.12 4.79 -23.50
C GLN A 64 12.76 3.91 -22.41
N SER A 65 14.04 3.56 -22.57
CA SER A 65 14.81 2.79 -21.57
C SER A 65 15.09 3.58 -20.29
N LEU A 66 15.16 4.92 -20.33
CA LEU A 66 15.17 5.77 -19.13
C LEU A 66 13.82 5.77 -18.37
N PHE A 67 12.75 5.38 -19.08
CA PHE A 67 11.40 5.17 -18.56
C PHE A 67 11.03 3.68 -18.51
N ASP A 68 12.02 2.79 -18.43
CA ASP A 68 11.75 1.40 -18.09
C ASP A 68 11.19 1.40 -16.64
N PRO A 69 9.97 0.89 -16.40
CA PRO A 69 9.37 0.92 -15.08
C PRO A 69 10.19 0.17 -14.04
N ASN A 70 11.12 -0.67 -14.49
CA ASN A 70 11.89 -1.60 -13.69
C ASN A 70 13.35 -1.14 -13.56
N GLU A 71 13.70 -0.62 -12.39
CA GLU A 71 15.07 -0.26 -12.05
C GLU A 71 15.72 -1.46 -11.31
N LYS A 72 16.97 -1.78 -11.67
CA LYS A 72 17.73 -2.84 -10.98
C LYS A 72 18.23 -2.27 -9.65
N THR A 73 17.79 -2.87 -8.55
CA THR A 73 18.31 -2.55 -7.20
C THR A 73 19.76 -3.03 -7.04
N LYS A 74 20.45 -2.57 -5.98
CA LYS A 74 21.80 -3.06 -5.62
C LYS A 74 21.88 -4.58 -5.48
N SER A 75 20.74 -5.22 -5.22
CA SER A 75 20.56 -6.67 -5.08
C SER A 75 20.34 -7.40 -6.42
N GLY A 76 20.44 -6.70 -7.56
CA GLY A 76 20.34 -7.29 -8.90
C GLY A 76 18.92 -7.62 -9.36
N LYS A 77 17.89 -7.27 -8.57
CA LYS A 77 16.48 -7.56 -8.86
C LYS A 77 15.78 -6.34 -9.47
N THR A 78 14.94 -6.59 -10.47
CA THR A 78 14.13 -5.57 -11.16
C THR A 78 12.91 -5.20 -10.31
N LEU A 79 12.94 -4.03 -9.67
CA LEU A 79 11.79 -3.51 -8.92
C LEU A 79 11.18 -2.29 -9.62
N PRO A 80 9.87 -2.07 -9.46
CA PRO A 80 9.24 -0.87 -9.99
C PRO A 80 9.88 0.40 -9.42
N LYS A 81 10.24 1.37 -10.26
CA LYS A 81 10.83 2.65 -9.84
C LYS A 81 9.94 3.43 -8.87
N ALA A 82 8.63 3.30 -9.04
CA ALA A 82 7.66 3.88 -8.12
C ALA A 82 7.79 3.30 -6.70
N TYR A 83 8.16 2.02 -6.58
CA TYR A 83 8.40 1.39 -5.27
C TYR A 83 9.65 1.97 -4.63
N LEU A 84 10.75 2.06 -5.38
CA LEU A 84 12.01 2.60 -4.86
C LEU A 84 11.86 4.05 -4.40
N LYS A 85 11.10 4.87 -5.15
CA LYS A 85 10.78 6.24 -4.73
C LYS A 85 9.99 6.27 -3.43
N ALA A 86 8.88 5.54 -3.36
CA ALA A 86 8.03 5.51 -2.16
C ALA A 86 8.78 4.96 -0.94
N ALA A 87 9.56 3.89 -1.12
CA ALA A 87 10.36 3.29 -0.06
C ALA A 87 11.45 4.26 0.46
N ARG A 88 12.19 4.92 -0.45
CA ARG A 88 13.19 5.94 -0.07
C ARG A 88 12.57 7.12 0.66
N GLU A 89 11.37 7.53 0.24
CA GLU A 89 10.62 8.60 0.90
C GLU A 89 10.20 8.22 2.32
N VAL A 90 9.71 7.00 2.52
CA VAL A 90 9.41 6.45 3.86
C VAL A 90 10.66 6.42 4.73
N VAL A 91 11.79 5.90 4.22
CA VAL A 91 13.05 5.83 4.99
C VAL A 91 13.54 7.22 5.38
N LYS A 92 13.54 8.16 4.43
CA LYS A 92 13.97 9.54 4.66
C LYS A 92 13.11 10.22 5.73
N THR A 93 11.80 10.22 5.53
CA THR A 93 10.85 10.91 6.44
C THR A 93 10.81 10.27 7.83
N LEU A 94 10.97 8.94 7.94
CA LEU A 94 11.06 8.27 9.24
C LEU A 94 12.34 8.59 9.99
N ARG A 95 13.50 8.66 9.30
CA ARG A 95 14.76 9.08 9.93
C ARG A 95 14.65 10.51 10.45
N GLU A 96 14.17 11.44 9.60
CA GLU A 96 13.93 12.84 9.98
C GLU A 96 12.97 12.96 11.19
N SER A 97 11.89 12.17 11.20
CA SER A 97 10.93 12.20 12.32
C SER A 97 11.48 11.61 13.62
N LEU A 98 12.41 10.65 13.56
CA LEU A 98 12.97 9.99 14.74
C LEU A 98 14.16 10.74 15.34
N GLU A 99 14.90 11.47 14.50
CA GLU A 99 16.02 12.34 14.91
C GLU A 99 15.53 13.68 15.47
N GLU A 100 14.33 14.14 15.10
CA GLU A 100 13.78 15.41 15.59
C GLU A 100 13.56 15.41 17.12
N ASP A 101 13.95 16.53 17.75
CA ASP A 101 13.84 16.69 19.19
C ASP A 101 12.38 16.80 19.65
N SER A 102 11.99 15.91 20.57
CA SER A 102 10.67 15.94 21.23
C SER A 102 10.36 17.23 21.99
N LYS A 103 11.37 18.10 22.21
CA LYS A 103 11.23 19.42 22.83
C LYS A 103 10.52 20.41 21.90
N GLU A 104 10.75 20.32 20.59
CA GLU A 104 10.12 21.17 19.59
C GLU A 104 8.85 20.50 19.04
N VAL A 105 7.81 20.41 19.88
CA VAL A 105 6.55 19.69 19.58
C VAL A 105 5.93 20.09 18.23
N ALA A 106 6.01 21.37 17.85
CA ALA A 106 5.45 21.84 16.58
C ALA A 106 6.20 21.30 15.35
N LYS A 107 7.54 21.19 15.42
CA LYS A 107 8.36 20.61 14.35
C LYS A 107 8.21 19.10 14.33
N PHE A 108 8.29 18.45 15.49
CA PHE A 108 8.07 17.01 15.64
C PHE A 108 6.73 16.56 15.05
N ARG A 109 5.65 17.32 15.29
CA ARG A 109 4.33 16.99 14.71
C ARG A 109 4.33 17.08 13.19
N ARG A 110 4.98 18.09 12.60
CA ARG A 110 5.04 18.26 11.15
C ARG A 110 5.88 17.16 10.49
N THR A 111 7.02 16.80 11.07
CA THR A 111 7.87 15.71 10.57
C THR A 111 7.21 14.35 10.75
N ALA A 112 6.54 14.12 11.88
CA ALA A 112 5.76 12.91 12.11
C ALA A 112 4.54 12.80 11.17
N ASP A 113 3.83 13.90 10.91
CA ASP A 113 2.72 13.92 9.93
C ASP A 113 3.23 13.65 8.51
N ALA A 114 4.41 14.17 8.13
CA ALA A 114 5.06 13.87 6.86
C ALA A 114 5.43 12.38 6.74
N ALA A 115 6.02 11.79 7.80
CA ALA A 115 6.32 10.36 7.84
C ALA A 115 5.07 9.49 7.80
N LYS A 116 3.99 9.93 8.44
CA LYS A 116 2.70 9.24 8.41
C LYS A 116 2.10 9.24 7.00
N GLU A 117 2.21 10.35 6.29
CA GLU A 117 1.69 10.44 4.92
C GLU A 117 2.52 9.60 3.95
N SER A 118 3.85 9.60 4.06
CA SER A 118 4.71 8.74 3.22
C SER A 118 4.40 7.25 3.44
N ILE A 119 4.18 6.82 4.69
CA ILE A 119 3.77 5.45 5.01
C ILE A 119 2.40 5.13 4.42
N ARG A 120 1.45 6.06 4.51
CA ARG A 120 0.10 5.87 3.97
C ARG A 120 0.16 5.66 2.46
N GLU A 121 0.86 6.53 1.75
CA GLU A 121 1.03 6.43 0.29
C GLU A 121 1.71 5.12 -0.09
N TYR A 122 2.77 4.75 0.62
CA TYR A 122 3.47 3.47 0.43
C TYR A 122 2.54 2.27 0.59
N LEU A 123 1.74 2.23 1.66
CA LEU A 123 0.80 1.14 1.90
C LEU A 123 -0.34 1.11 0.87
N ASN A 124 -0.81 2.26 0.40
CA ASN A 124 -1.86 2.33 -0.62
C ASN A 124 -1.38 1.76 -1.97
N GLY A 125 -0.11 1.99 -2.33
CA GLY A 125 0.45 1.49 -3.59
C GLY A 125 0.93 0.04 -3.53
N TRP A 126 1.60 -0.37 -2.45
CA TRP A 126 2.43 -1.59 -2.43
C TRP A 126 1.91 -2.70 -1.52
N ARG A 127 0.86 -2.45 -0.72
CA ARG A 127 0.32 -3.47 0.17
C ARG A 127 -0.35 -4.60 -0.62
N GLY A 128 0.10 -5.84 -0.40
CA GLY A 128 -0.46 -7.03 -1.06
C GLY A 128 0.08 -7.28 -2.47
N GLN A 129 1.06 -6.50 -2.93
CA GLN A 129 1.66 -6.67 -4.25
C GLN A 129 2.72 -7.77 -4.23
N LYS A 130 2.40 -8.91 -4.85
CA LYS A 130 3.25 -10.11 -4.82
C LYS A 130 4.66 -9.88 -5.37
N SER A 131 4.81 -8.99 -6.37
CA SER A 131 6.08 -8.68 -7.02
C SER A 131 7.10 -7.99 -6.11
N VAL A 132 6.66 -7.38 -5.01
CA VAL A 132 7.51 -6.64 -4.07
C VAL A 132 7.52 -7.32 -2.69
N SER A 133 6.48 -8.08 -2.36
CA SER A 133 6.35 -8.77 -1.07
C SER A 133 7.46 -9.77 -0.74
N SER A 134 8.15 -10.31 -1.75
CA SER A 134 9.28 -11.22 -1.56
C SER A 134 10.61 -10.51 -1.26
N GLU A 135 10.63 -9.18 -1.30
CA GLU A 135 11.86 -8.41 -1.12
C GLU A 135 12.19 -8.16 0.34
N GLU A 136 13.49 -8.22 0.65
CA GLU A 136 13.99 -7.99 1.99
C GLU A 136 13.71 -6.55 2.45
N SER A 137 13.84 -5.58 1.54
CA SER A 137 13.49 -4.17 1.79
C SER A 137 12.03 -4.01 2.21
N TYR A 138 11.11 -4.71 1.54
CA TYR A 138 9.69 -4.66 1.86
C TYR A 138 9.40 -5.26 3.23
N VAL A 139 9.98 -6.43 3.52
CA VAL A 139 9.81 -7.11 4.82
C VAL A 139 10.37 -6.25 5.96
N ALA A 140 11.51 -5.58 5.76
CA ALA A 140 12.08 -4.67 6.73
C ALA A 140 11.18 -3.44 6.98
N LEU A 141 10.65 -2.81 5.93
CA LEU A 141 9.70 -1.70 6.06
C LEU A 141 8.38 -2.12 6.75
N GLU A 142 7.86 -3.32 6.45
CA GLU A 142 6.70 -3.86 7.16
C GLU A 142 6.98 -4.06 8.65
N LYS A 143 8.17 -4.55 9.02
CA LYS A 143 8.55 -4.70 10.43
C LYS A 143 8.57 -3.36 11.15
N VAL A 144 9.14 -2.32 10.52
CA VAL A 144 9.13 -0.95 11.05
C VAL A 144 7.71 -0.46 11.28
N ILE A 145 6.86 -0.52 10.24
CA ILE A 145 5.47 -0.06 10.31
C ILE A 145 4.67 -0.83 11.37
N ARG A 146 4.87 -2.15 11.45
CA ARG A 146 4.21 -3.02 12.45
C ARG A 146 4.68 -2.68 13.87
N SER A 147 5.97 -2.42 14.06
CA SER A 147 6.54 -2.00 15.34
C SER A 147 5.96 -0.66 15.80
N LEU A 148 5.92 0.34 14.90
CA LEU A 148 5.30 1.64 15.13
C LEU A 148 3.82 1.52 15.50
N ALA A 149 3.05 0.75 14.73
CA ALA A 149 1.63 0.53 14.98
C ALA A 149 1.40 -0.17 16.34
N ASN A 150 2.20 -1.17 16.67
CA ASN A 150 2.12 -1.89 17.95
C ASN A 150 2.47 -0.99 19.14
N PHE A 151 3.45 -0.09 18.98
CA PHE A 151 3.81 0.85 20.03
C PHE A 151 2.68 1.86 20.29
N TYR A 152 2.23 2.56 19.24
CA TYR A 152 1.23 3.63 19.40
C TYR A 152 -0.19 3.11 19.66
N SER A 153 -0.52 1.88 19.27
CA SER A 153 -1.78 1.26 19.67
C SER A 153 -1.85 0.97 21.18
N LYS A 154 -0.72 0.71 21.83
CA LYS A 154 -0.63 0.43 23.28
C LYS A 154 -0.40 1.69 24.11
N ALA A 155 0.51 2.54 23.67
CA ALA A 155 0.95 3.72 24.42
C ALA A 155 0.07 4.96 24.18
N GLY A 156 -0.66 4.98 23.06
CA GLY A 156 -1.47 6.12 22.63
C GLY A 156 -0.70 7.09 21.71
N PRO A 157 -1.42 7.96 20.99
CA PRO A 157 -0.86 8.71 19.85
C PRO A 157 0.18 9.76 20.22
N PHE A 158 0.24 10.20 21.47
CA PHE A 158 1.17 11.23 21.95
C PHE A 158 2.27 10.67 22.84
N ALA A 159 2.39 9.34 22.94
CA ALA A 159 3.42 8.72 23.75
C ALA A 159 4.81 8.95 23.17
N ALA A 160 5.75 9.35 24.03
CA ALA A 160 7.16 9.38 23.66
C ALA A 160 7.69 7.94 23.52
N MET A 161 8.34 7.66 22.40
CA MET A 161 8.92 6.35 22.12
C MET A 161 10.17 6.10 22.97
N SER A 162 10.31 4.89 23.53
CA SER A 162 11.52 4.49 24.27
C SER A 162 12.72 4.35 23.32
N GLU A 163 13.92 4.55 23.85
CA GLU A 163 15.18 4.50 23.08
C GLU A 163 15.44 3.13 22.44
N GLU A 164 14.99 2.05 23.10
CA GLU A 164 15.06 0.69 22.56
C GLU A 164 14.20 0.54 21.30
N VAL A 165 12.96 1.03 21.31
CA VAL A 165 12.07 0.94 20.15
C VAL A 165 12.58 1.81 19.01
N LYS A 166 13.09 3.01 19.31
CA LYS A 166 13.72 3.90 18.33
C LYS A 166 14.92 3.24 17.65
N SER A 167 15.85 2.68 18.43
CA SER A 167 17.07 2.06 17.89
C SER A 167 16.75 0.82 17.05
N ASN A 168 15.79 -0.01 17.48
CA ASN A 168 15.31 -1.14 16.69
C ASN A 168 14.71 -0.69 15.34
N ILE A 169 13.88 0.36 15.33
CA ILE A 169 13.31 0.91 14.09
C ILE A 169 14.41 1.46 13.18
N LEU A 170 15.39 2.20 13.73
CA LEU A 170 16.51 2.74 12.94
C LEU A 170 17.37 1.62 12.33
N ASN A 171 17.59 0.53 13.05
CA ASN A 171 18.29 -0.65 12.52
C ASN A 171 17.53 -1.30 11.37
N ASP A 172 16.23 -1.54 11.52
CA ASP A 172 15.40 -2.10 10.45
C ASP A 172 15.32 -1.15 9.23
N LEU A 173 15.27 0.16 9.46
CA LEU A 173 15.31 1.17 8.38
C LEU A 173 16.64 1.16 7.63
N LYS A 174 17.76 0.92 8.32
CA LYS A 174 19.06 0.76 7.67
C LYS A 174 19.09 -0.49 6.78
N ILE A 175 18.57 -1.62 7.27
CA ILE A 175 18.44 -2.85 6.47
C ILE A 175 17.58 -2.60 5.23
N ALA A 176 16.48 -1.85 5.36
CA ALA A 176 15.63 -1.50 4.23
C ALA A 176 16.39 -0.67 3.18
N ASP A 177 17.14 0.34 3.62
CA ASP A 177 17.93 1.26 2.77
C ASP A 177 19.09 0.56 2.05
N ASP A 178 19.76 -0.38 2.72
CA ASP A 178 20.83 -1.18 2.14
C ASP A 178 20.32 -2.09 1.00
N ASN A 179 19.04 -2.49 1.06
CA ASN A 179 18.36 -3.35 0.08
C ASN A 179 17.56 -2.59 -0.99
N LEU A 180 17.63 -1.25 -1.02
CA LEU A 180 17.06 -0.38 -2.07
C LEU A 180 18.10 0.07 -3.10
#